data_AF-A0AAV5JKD1-F1
#
_entry.id   AF-A0AAV5JKD1-F1
#
_cell.length_a   1.000
_cell.length_b   1.000
_cell.length_c   1.000
_cell.angle_alpha   90.00
_cell.angle_beta   90.00
_cell.angle_gamma   90.00
#
_symmetry.space_group_name_H-M   'P 1'
#
loop_
_entity.id
_entity.type
_entity.pdbx_description
1 polymer ?
#
loop_
_entity_poly.entity_id
_entity_poly.type
_entity_poly.pdbx_seq_one_letter_code
_entity_poly.pdbx_strand_id
1 'polypeptide(L)'
;MQQPTGFVDETFPHHICPLKKSLCGLKQAPCAWFRELKGYLLSQGLQCSRSDTSLFILWQYGIIVYFLIYVDDILITGNSLPFIDKLILNLGARFSLKDLGNLHLFLGIEAIHTPVGIFLTQHRYITEILHRAKMSDAIAFASPVASSCSLQQGPRKTLTDLTVY
;
A
#
# COMPACT_ATOMS: atom_id res chain seq x y z
N MET A 1 22.71 4.94 24.68
CA MET A 1 23.04 4.58 23.28
C MET A 1 24.52 4.25 23.24
N GLN A 2 24.91 3.23 22.49
CA GLN A 2 26.30 2.79 22.32
C GLN A 2 26.53 2.56 20.82
N GLN A 3 27.80 2.62 20.38
CA GLN A 3 28.15 2.28 19.01
C GLN A 3 27.76 0.81 18.72
N PRO A 4 27.35 0.47 17.49
CA PRO A 4 27.00 -0.89 17.14
C PRO A 4 28.19 -1.83 17.31
N THR A 5 27.95 -3.03 17.85
CA THR A 5 28.98 -4.08 17.94
C THR A 5 29.59 -4.34 16.56
N GLY A 6 30.91 -4.26 16.45
CA GLY A 6 31.64 -4.43 15.18
C GLY A 6 31.91 -3.14 14.39
N PHE A 7 31.41 -1.99 14.85
CA PHE A 7 31.65 -0.66 14.25
C PHE A 7 32.19 0.34 15.28
N VAL A 8 32.85 -0.16 16.32
CA VAL A 8 33.39 0.68 17.39
C VAL A 8 34.66 1.39 16.89
N ASP A 9 34.70 2.71 16.97
CA ASP A 9 35.90 3.49 16.65
C ASP A 9 36.86 3.43 17.83
N GLU A 10 38.08 2.92 17.60
CA GLU A 10 39.10 2.80 18.65
C GLU A 10 39.59 4.16 19.18
N THR A 11 39.53 5.19 18.35
CA THR A 11 39.96 6.56 18.68
C THR A 11 38.86 7.34 19.39
N PHE A 12 37.59 7.09 19.02
CA PHE A 12 36.42 7.77 19.58
C PHE A 12 35.34 6.78 20.02
N PRO A 13 35.58 5.95 21.06
CA PRO A 13 34.69 4.85 21.45
C PRO A 13 33.33 5.30 22.01
N HIS A 14 33.20 6.59 22.34
CA HIS A 14 31.97 7.18 22.89
C HIS A 14 31.21 8.04 21.88
N HIS A 15 31.73 8.24 20.67
CA HIS A 15 31.03 9.04 19.67
C HIS A 15 29.84 8.28 19.10
N ILE A 16 28.65 8.87 19.20
CA ILE A 16 27.44 8.33 18.59
C ILE A 16 26.80 9.42 17.74
N CYS A 17 26.19 9.03 16.62
CA CYS A 17 25.38 9.91 15.80
C CYS A 17 23.89 9.61 16.05
N PRO A 18 23.22 10.36 16.95
CA PRO A 18 21.80 10.15 17.19
C PRO A 18 21.00 10.65 15.98
N LEU A 19 20.12 9.79 15.46
CA LEU A 19 19.18 10.17 14.43
C LEU A 19 18.13 11.13 15.02
N LYS A 20 18.05 12.34 14.47
CA LYS A 20 17.02 13.34 14.85
C LYS A 20 15.68 13.12 14.15
N LYS A 21 15.65 12.32 13.07
CA LYS A 21 14.48 11.96 12.28
C LYS A 21 14.58 10.50 11.89
N SER A 22 13.44 9.86 11.63
CA SER A 22 13.40 8.50 11.12
C SER A 22 14.04 8.43 9.73
N LEU A 23 14.96 7.48 9.53
CA LEU A 23 15.64 7.25 8.26
C LEU A 23 14.88 6.18 7.46
N CYS A 24 14.65 6.41 6.17
CA CYS A 24 14.06 5.42 5.28
C CYS A 24 14.91 4.13 5.30
N GLY A 25 14.26 2.97 5.44
CA GLY A 25 14.93 1.66 5.58
C GLY A 25 15.04 1.14 7.02
N LEU A 26 14.79 1.97 8.03
CA LEU A 26 14.60 1.48 9.40
C LEU A 26 13.18 0.95 9.57
N LYS A 27 13.02 -0.16 10.30
CA LYS A 27 11.69 -0.72 10.67
C LYS A 27 10.75 0.29 11.33
N GLN A 28 11.31 1.31 11.98
CA GLN A 28 10.56 2.34 12.71
C GLN A 28 10.02 3.46 11.80
N ALA A 29 10.64 3.68 10.63
CA ALA A 29 10.28 4.81 9.77
C ALA A 29 8.86 4.70 9.19
N PRO A 30 8.41 3.53 8.65
CA PRO A 30 7.03 3.39 8.17
C PRO A 30 6.00 3.58 9.29
N CYS A 31 6.29 3.08 10.49
CA CYS A 31 5.40 3.22 11.64
C CYS A 31 5.29 4.68 12.11
N ALA A 32 6.40 5.42 12.14
CA ALA A 32 6.41 6.83 12.49
C ALA A 32 5.66 7.67 11.46
N TRP A 33 5.91 7.42 10.17
CA TRP A 33 5.21 8.08 9.07
C TRP A 33 3.70 7.83 9.13
N PHE A 34 3.27 6.57 9.29
CA PHE A 34 1.86 6.23 9.40
C PHE A 34 1.19 6.89 10.62
N ARG A 35 1.90 6.97 11.76
CA ARG A 35 1.38 7.64 12.97
C ARG A 35 1.14 9.13 12.75
N GLU A 36 2.09 9.82 12.11
CA GLU A 36 1.96 11.24 11.77
C GLU A 36 0.84 11.48 10.76
N LEU A 37 0.76 10.66 9.70
CA LEU A 37 -0.30 10.75 8.71
C LEU A 37 -1.67 10.49 9.34
N LYS A 38 -1.81 9.42 10.11
CA LYS A 38 -3.04 9.10 10.86
C LYS A 38 -3.47 10.25 11.75
N GLY A 39 -2.56 10.81 12.55
CA GLY A 39 -2.86 11.95 13.41
C GLY A 39 -3.37 13.16 12.62
N TYR A 40 -2.76 13.43 11.47
CA TYR A 40 -3.22 14.49 10.58
C TYR A 40 -4.61 14.21 9.99
N LEU A 41 -4.87 13.00 9.48
CA LEU A 41 -6.18 12.65 8.92
C LEU A 41 -7.31 12.78 9.94
N LEU A 42 -7.07 12.33 11.18
CA LEU A 42 -8.02 12.49 12.29
C LEU A 42 -8.28 13.99 12.57
N SER A 43 -7.25 14.84 12.51
CA SER A 43 -7.40 16.30 12.68
C SER A 43 -8.21 16.96 11.56
N GLN A 44 -8.22 16.36 10.36
CA GLN A 44 -9.04 16.82 9.23
C GLN A 44 -10.47 16.25 9.27
N GLY A 45 -10.83 15.50 10.31
CA GLY A 45 -12.18 14.96 10.50
C GLY A 45 -12.43 13.61 9.85
N LEU A 46 -11.42 12.99 9.22
CA LEU A 46 -11.52 11.60 8.77
C LEU A 46 -11.50 10.67 9.98
N GLN A 47 -12.23 9.56 9.89
CA GLN A 47 -12.29 8.53 10.93
C GLN A 47 -11.68 7.24 10.40
N CYS A 48 -10.95 6.51 11.23
CA CYS A 48 -10.43 5.19 10.85
C CYS A 48 -11.59 4.20 10.72
N SER A 49 -11.59 3.40 9.65
CA SER A 49 -12.57 2.34 9.45
C SER A 49 -12.43 1.28 10.52
N ARG A 50 -13.56 0.71 10.96
CA ARG A 50 -13.59 -0.39 11.93
C ARG A 50 -13.16 -1.72 11.33
N SER A 51 -13.34 -1.88 10.02
CA SER A 51 -13.08 -3.14 9.31
C SER A 51 -11.66 -3.19 8.73
N ASP A 52 -11.05 -2.04 8.49
CA ASP A 52 -9.72 -1.93 7.88
C ASP A 52 -8.98 -0.73 8.47
N THR A 53 -7.86 -0.99 9.15
CA THR A 53 -7.04 0.05 9.79
C THR A 53 -6.32 0.97 8.81
N SER A 54 -6.24 0.58 7.55
CA SER A 54 -5.62 1.34 6.47
C SER A 54 -6.58 2.29 5.75
N LEU A 55 -7.89 2.12 6.00
CA LEU A 55 -8.95 2.92 5.41
C LEU A 55 -9.43 4.00 6.38
N PHE A 56 -9.50 5.23 5.90
CA PHE A 56 -10.08 6.38 6.58
C PHE A 56 -11.28 6.89 5.80
N ILE A 57 -12.34 7.25 6.51
CA ILE A 57 -13.63 7.63 5.92
C ILE A 57 -14.05 8.97 6.52
N LEU A 58 -14.41 9.92 5.66
CA LEU A 58 -15.13 11.13 6.03
C LEU A 58 -16.57 10.99 5.53
N TRP A 59 -17.52 11.24 6.41
CA TRP A 59 -18.92 11.37 6.04
C TRP A 59 -19.56 12.52 6.80
N GLN A 60 -19.66 13.68 6.16
CA GLN A 60 -20.20 14.91 6.76
C GLN A 60 -20.83 15.79 5.70
N TYR A 61 -21.98 16.41 6.02
CA TYR A 61 -22.66 17.38 5.13
C TYR A 61 -22.92 16.85 3.70
N GLY A 62 -23.20 15.55 3.56
CA GLY A 62 -23.40 14.90 2.27
C GLY A 62 -22.12 14.60 1.48
N ILE A 63 -20.95 14.97 1.99
CA ILE A 63 -19.64 14.63 1.42
C ILE A 63 -19.19 13.29 2.00
N ILE A 64 -18.78 12.39 1.11
CA ILE A 64 -18.17 11.10 1.42
C ILE A 64 -16.80 11.05 0.77
N VAL A 65 -15.77 10.78 1.56
CA VAL A 65 -14.39 10.56 1.09
C VAL A 65 -13.83 9.30 1.73
N TYR A 66 -13.20 8.48 0.91
CA TYR A 66 -12.42 7.32 1.29
C TYR A 66 -10.94 7.62 1.04
N PHE A 67 -10.12 7.38 2.04
CA PHE A 67 -8.68 7.58 2.01
C PHE A 67 -8.02 6.27 2.44
N LEU A 68 -7.48 5.54 1.49
CA LEU A 68 -6.86 4.24 1.67
C LEU A 68 -5.34 4.39 1.60
N ILE A 69 -4.62 3.79 2.55
CA ILE A 69 -3.16 3.84 2.62
C ILE A 69 -2.62 2.43 2.47
N TYR A 70 -1.67 2.22 1.58
CA TYR A 70 -0.89 0.99 1.53
C TYR A 70 0.59 1.32 1.53
N VAL A 71 1.25 1.13 2.68
CA VAL A 71 2.66 1.50 2.88
C VAL A 71 2.88 2.95 2.43
N ASP A 72 3.48 3.18 1.26
CA ASP A 72 3.79 4.51 0.72
C ASP A 72 2.78 4.98 -0.34
N ASP A 73 1.88 4.10 -0.81
CA ASP A 73 0.86 4.41 -1.81
C ASP A 73 -0.44 4.87 -1.14
N ILE A 74 -1.05 5.93 -1.66
CA ILE A 74 -2.29 6.50 -1.14
C ILE A 74 -3.33 6.54 -2.26
N LEU A 75 -4.52 6.01 -1.98
CA LEU A 75 -5.69 6.11 -2.86
C LEU A 75 -6.77 6.95 -2.19
N ILE A 76 -7.24 7.97 -2.89
CA ILE A 76 -8.31 8.86 -2.42
C ILE A 76 -9.46 8.80 -3.43
N THR A 77 -10.67 8.60 -2.94
CA THR A 77 -11.89 8.65 -3.77
C THR A 77 -13.07 9.17 -2.96
N GLY A 78 -14.12 9.62 -3.62
CA GLY A 78 -15.28 10.21 -2.96
C GLY A 78 -16.24 10.86 -3.94
N ASN A 79 -17.27 11.49 -3.39
CA ASN A 79 -18.33 12.11 -4.19
C ASN A 79 -18.14 13.62 -4.42
N SER A 80 -17.07 14.22 -3.89
CA SER A 80 -16.79 15.66 -4.00
C SER A 80 -15.34 15.91 -4.43
N LEU A 81 -15.14 16.12 -5.73
CA LEU A 81 -13.83 16.48 -6.29
C LEU A 81 -13.24 17.75 -5.66
N PRO A 82 -13.98 18.85 -5.46
CA PRO A 82 -13.41 20.06 -4.85
C PRO A 82 -12.86 19.82 -3.44
N PHE A 83 -13.50 18.94 -2.67
CA PHE A 83 -13.00 18.57 -1.35
C PHE A 83 -11.75 17.69 -1.44
N ILE A 84 -11.74 16.73 -2.37
CA ILE A 84 -10.58 15.86 -2.61
C ILE A 84 -9.36 16.69 -3.04
N ASP A 85 -9.53 17.61 -3.99
CA ASP A 85 -8.44 18.48 -4.47
C ASP A 85 -7.86 19.32 -3.32
N LYS A 86 -8.73 19.89 -2.48
CA LYS A 86 -8.32 20.62 -1.27
C LYS A 86 -7.56 19.74 -0.28
N LEU A 87 -8.02 18.50 -0.07
CA LEU A 87 -7.36 17.54 0.80
C LEU A 87 -5.97 17.17 0.27
N ILE A 88 -5.83 16.91 -1.03
CA ILE A 88 -4.56 16.62 -1.70
C ILE A 88 -3.59 17.81 -1.55
N LEU A 89 -4.06 19.05 -1.80
CA LEU A 89 -3.26 20.25 -1.63
C LEU A 89 -2.75 20.41 -0.18
N ASN A 90 -3.64 20.23 0.79
CA ASN A 90 -3.30 20.31 2.21
C ASN A 90 -2.29 19.22 2.63
N LEU A 91 -2.46 18.01 2.10
CA LEU A 91 -1.52 16.91 2.31
C LEU A 91 -0.15 17.20 1.70
N GLY A 92 -0.09 17.70 0.46
CA GLY A 92 1.15 18.07 -0.21
C GLY A 92 1.89 19.25 0.46
N ALA A 93 1.16 20.13 1.15
CA ALA A 93 1.77 21.20 1.93
C ALA A 93 2.44 20.69 3.23
N ARG A 94 1.94 19.60 3.81
CA ARG A 94 2.44 19.03 5.08
C ARG A 94 3.44 17.89 4.87
N PHE A 95 3.21 17.07 3.86
CA PHE A 95 3.96 15.86 3.57
C PHE A 95 4.56 15.98 2.17
N SER A 96 5.75 15.39 1.99
CA SER A 96 6.40 15.30 0.69
C SER A 96 5.74 14.23 -0.18
N LEU A 97 4.49 14.46 -0.58
CA LEU A 97 3.70 13.57 -1.43
C LEU A 97 3.73 14.05 -2.88
N LYS A 98 3.70 13.09 -3.80
CA LYS A 98 3.55 13.36 -5.23
C LYS A 98 2.16 12.92 -5.66
N ASP A 99 1.38 13.86 -6.19
CA ASP A 99 0.13 13.52 -6.85
C ASP A 99 0.42 12.83 -8.19
N LEU A 100 -0.18 11.66 -8.39
CA LEU A 100 -0.06 10.86 -9.62
C LEU A 100 -1.29 11.03 -10.53
N GLY A 101 -2.29 11.81 -10.09
CA GLY A 101 -3.53 12.04 -10.81
C GLY A 101 -4.49 10.86 -10.71
N ASN A 102 -5.24 10.61 -11.78
CA ASN A 102 -6.23 9.54 -11.81
C ASN A 102 -5.61 8.17 -11.56
N LEU A 103 -6.35 7.31 -10.85
CA LEU A 103 -5.96 5.94 -10.57
C LEU A 103 -5.66 5.19 -11.87
N HIS A 104 -4.40 4.85 -12.09
CA HIS A 104 -3.93 4.02 -13.21
C HIS A 104 -3.33 2.72 -12.71
N LEU A 105 -2.52 2.75 -11.65
CA LEU A 105 -1.89 1.57 -11.06
C LEU A 105 -1.88 1.71 -9.54
N PHE A 106 -2.34 0.68 -8.83
CA PHE A 106 -2.28 0.59 -7.38
C PHE A 106 -2.08 -0.87 -6.98
N LEU A 107 -1.03 -1.17 -6.22
CA LEU A 107 -0.70 -2.55 -5.78
C LEU A 107 -0.54 -3.57 -6.91
N GLY A 108 -0.02 -3.12 -8.05
CA GLY A 108 0.11 -3.97 -9.24
C GLY A 108 -1.21 -4.25 -9.96
N ILE A 109 -2.33 -3.65 -9.52
CA ILE A 109 -3.61 -3.65 -10.22
C ILE A 109 -3.67 -2.40 -11.09
N GLU A 110 -3.86 -2.61 -12.38
CA GLU A 110 -4.09 -1.58 -13.37
C GLU A 110 -5.59 -1.25 -13.45
N ALA A 111 -5.91 0.03 -13.45
CA ALA A 111 -7.26 0.55 -13.55
C ALA A 111 -7.44 1.25 -14.90
N ILE A 112 -8.23 0.64 -15.78
CA ILE A 112 -8.55 1.16 -17.10
C ILE A 112 -9.92 1.85 -17.03
N HIS A 113 -9.93 3.15 -17.23
CA HIS A 113 -11.17 3.94 -17.23
C HIS A 113 -11.88 3.79 -18.58
N THR A 114 -13.15 3.43 -18.53
CA THR A 114 -14.03 3.28 -19.69
C THR A 114 -15.27 4.15 -19.52
N PRO A 115 -16.03 4.45 -20.59
CA PRO A 115 -17.26 5.24 -20.46
C PRO A 115 -18.33 4.63 -19.54
N VAL A 116 -18.26 3.31 -19.27
CA VAL A 116 -19.24 2.57 -18.46
C VAL A 116 -18.75 2.34 -17.02
N GLY A 117 -17.45 2.56 -16.75
CA GLY A 117 -16.86 2.32 -15.43
C GLY A 117 -15.37 2.04 -15.50
N ILE A 118 -14.84 1.38 -14.46
CA ILE A 118 -13.42 1.05 -14.34
C ILE A 118 -13.22 -0.45 -14.51
N PHE A 119 -12.36 -0.84 -15.43
CA PHE A 119 -11.92 -2.22 -15.60
C PHE A 119 -10.59 -2.43 -14.85
N LEU A 120 -10.58 -3.35 -13.89
CA LEU A 120 -9.40 -3.68 -13.11
C LEU A 120 -8.72 -4.91 -13.71
N THR A 121 -7.41 -4.82 -13.95
CA THR A 121 -6.62 -5.91 -14.55
C THR A 121 -5.25 -5.99 -13.93
N GLN A 122 -4.66 -7.18 -13.94
CA GLN A 122 -3.24 -7.39 -13.59
C GLN A 122 -2.43 -7.83 -14.82
N HIS A 123 -2.94 -7.56 -16.03
CA HIS A 123 -2.33 -8.01 -17.28
C HIS A 123 -0.83 -7.66 -17.35
N ARG A 124 -0.46 -6.41 -17.04
CA ARG A 124 0.95 -5.98 -17.04
C ARG A 124 1.81 -6.81 -16.08
N TYR A 125 1.32 -7.04 -14.86
CA TYR A 125 2.03 -7.83 -13.86
C TYR A 125 2.20 -9.30 -14.29
N ILE A 126 1.16 -9.90 -14.85
CA ILE A 126 1.20 -11.27 -15.39
C ILE A 126 2.23 -11.37 -16.53
N THR A 127 2.21 -10.42 -17.47
CA THR A 127 3.16 -10.39 -18.59
C THR A 127 4.60 -10.21 -18.10
N GLU A 128 4.84 -9.38 -17.07
CA GLU A 128 6.16 -9.25 -16.45
C GLU A 128 6.65 -10.55 -15.80
N ILE A 129 5.75 -11.29 -15.11
CA ILE A 129 6.09 -12.60 -14.54
C ILE A 129 6.46 -13.59 -15.65
N LEU A 130 5.65 -13.69 -16.71
CA LEU A 130 5.92 -14.57 -17.84
C LEU A 130 7.26 -14.24 -18.49
N HIS A 131 7.56 -12.96 -18.68
CA HIS A 131 8.83 -12.52 -19.21
C HIS A 131 10.01 -12.94 -18.31
N ARG A 132 9.92 -12.73 -17.00
CA ARG A 132 10.97 -13.15 -16.04
C ARG A 132 11.16 -14.66 -16.00
N ALA A 133 10.09 -15.42 -16.19
CA ALA A 133 10.12 -16.87 -16.28
C ALA A 133 10.57 -17.41 -17.65
N LYS A 134 10.83 -16.53 -18.64
CA LYS A 134 11.10 -16.91 -20.05
C LYS A 134 9.96 -17.70 -20.68
N MET A 135 8.72 -17.35 -20.32
CA MET A 135 7.48 -17.98 -20.75
C MET A 135 6.59 -17.04 -21.59
N SER A 136 7.16 -16.00 -22.19
CA SER A 136 6.40 -15.02 -23.00
C SER A 136 5.65 -15.67 -24.17
N ASP A 137 6.21 -16.74 -24.76
CA ASP A 137 5.64 -17.49 -25.88
C ASP A 137 4.92 -18.77 -25.43
N ALA A 138 4.69 -18.92 -24.12
CA ALA A 138 3.98 -20.09 -23.61
C ALA A 138 2.56 -20.14 -24.19
N ILE A 139 2.19 -21.29 -24.75
CA ILE A 139 0.87 -21.50 -25.32
C ILE A 139 -0.16 -21.40 -24.19
N ALA A 140 -1.08 -20.45 -24.30
CA ALA A 140 -2.20 -20.33 -23.39
C ALA A 140 -3.06 -21.60 -23.49
N PHE A 141 -2.97 -22.45 -22.48
CA PHE A 141 -3.88 -23.59 -22.34
C PHE A 141 -5.01 -23.16 -21.40
N ALA A 142 -6.25 -23.26 -21.86
CA ALA A 142 -7.41 -23.17 -20.99
C ALA A 142 -7.43 -24.41 -20.10
N SER A 143 -6.63 -24.42 -19.03
CA SER A 143 -6.85 -25.37 -17.95
C SER A 143 -8.16 -24.93 -17.29
N PRO A 144 -9.22 -25.76 -17.29
CA PRO A 144 -10.43 -25.43 -16.55
C PRO A 144 -10.11 -25.56 -15.06
N VAL A 145 -9.57 -24.49 -14.47
CA VAL A 145 -9.77 -24.29 -13.03
C VAL A 145 -11.26 -23.99 -12.90
N ALA A 146 -12.01 -24.98 -12.44
CA ALA A 146 -13.43 -24.83 -12.21
C ALA A 146 -13.67 -23.63 -11.28
N SER A 147 -14.42 -22.65 -11.75
CA SER A 147 -14.84 -21.46 -11.00
C SER A 147 -15.76 -21.80 -9.80
N SER A 148 -16.05 -23.08 -9.61
CA SER A 148 -16.88 -23.64 -8.55
C SER A 148 -16.12 -24.73 -7.79
N CYS A 149 -15.04 -24.38 -7.09
CA CYS A 149 -14.55 -25.27 -6.04
C CYS A 149 -15.52 -25.13 -4.84
N SER A 150 -16.53 -25.99 -4.78
CA SER A 150 -17.29 -26.15 -3.54
C SER A 150 -16.33 -26.71 -2.49
N LEU A 151 -16.01 -25.89 -1.49
CA LEU A 151 -15.16 -26.29 -0.37
C LEU A 151 -15.86 -27.40 0.41
N GLN A 152 -15.53 -28.66 0.09
CA GLN A 152 -15.92 -29.79 0.92
C GLN A 152 -14.88 -29.97 2.03
N GLN A 153 -15.34 -30.08 3.27
CA GLN A 153 -14.50 -30.46 4.40
C GLN A 153 -14.04 -31.92 4.24
N GLY A 154 -12.85 -32.10 3.66
CA GLY A 154 -12.10 -33.36 3.73
C GLY A 154 -11.35 -33.48 5.06
N PRO A 155 -11.03 -34.71 5.51
CA PRO A 155 -10.33 -34.93 6.77
C PRO A 155 -8.97 -34.21 6.76
N ARG A 156 -8.69 -33.51 7.87
CA ARG A 156 -7.54 -32.63 8.10
C ARG A 156 -6.21 -33.37 7.87
N LYS A 157 -5.70 -33.35 6.64
CA LYS A 157 -4.28 -33.62 6.39
C LYS A 157 -3.52 -32.33 6.65
N THR A 158 -2.58 -32.37 7.58
CA THR A 158 -1.59 -31.32 7.82
C THR A 158 -0.81 -31.08 6.53
N LEU A 159 -1.12 -29.98 5.85
CA LEU A 159 -0.28 -29.43 4.79
C LEU A 159 0.98 -28.88 5.47
N THR A 160 2.11 -29.56 5.28
CA THR A 160 3.43 -29.01 5.58
C THR A 160 3.67 -27.87 4.60
N ASP A 161 3.81 -26.67 5.15
CA ASP A 161 4.12 -25.43 4.43
C ASP A 161 5.41 -25.61 3.62
N LEU A 162 5.31 -25.55 2.30
CA LEU A 162 6.44 -25.51 1.37
C LEU A 162 6.60 -24.07 0.90
N THR A 163 7.01 -23.19 1.80
CA THR A 163 7.44 -21.85 1.41
C THR A 163 8.69 -21.46 2.20
N VAL A 164 9.85 -21.79 1.63
CA VAL A 164 11.11 -21.11 1.95
C VAL A 164 11.10 -19.83 1.11
N TYR A 165 10.96 -18.68 1.79
CA TYR A 165 11.32 -17.37 1.24
C TYR A 165 12.83 -17.20 1.25
#